data_AF-A0A8J4RIP1-F1
#
_entry.id   AF-A0A8J4RIP1-F1
#
_cell.length_a   1.000
_cell.length_b   1.000
_cell.length_c   1.000
_cell.angle_alpha   90.00
_cell.angle_beta   90.00
_cell.angle_gamma   90.00
#
_symmetry.space_group_name_H-M   'P 1'
#
loop_
_entity.id
_entity.type
_entity.pdbx_description
1 polymer ?
#
loop_
_entity_poly.entity_id
_entity_poly.type
_entity_poly.pdbx_seq_one_letter_code
_entity_poly.pdbx_strand_id
1 'polypeptide(L)'
;MAIQWAIRFTIETNFSCVIIESGSVSVVKAIQDNAGSTCDFGHIIEDVKHLSMAMKSCEFHHTKREANQVAHTLARKAIQFDTKLAWIEEIPPCVSVVIRMDIV
;
A
#
# COMPACT_ATOMS: atom_id res chain seq x y z
N MET A 1 -0.35 8.64 -2.11
CA MET A 1 0.89 8.24 -2.81
C MET A 1 1.19 6.75 -2.68
N ALA A 2 1.58 6.20 -1.52
CA ALA A 2 1.96 4.79 -1.41
C ALA A 2 0.86 3.81 -1.86
N ILE A 3 -0.38 3.99 -1.38
CA ILE A 3 -1.52 3.16 -1.77
C ILE A 3 -1.86 3.29 -3.26
N GLN A 4 -1.78 4.51 -3.82
CA GLN A 4 -1.99 4.75 -5.24
C GLN A 4 -0.94 4.04 -6.11
N TRP A 5 0.31 3.97 -5.63
CA TRP A 5 1.32 3.18 -6.31
C TRP A 5 1.03 1.69 -6.19
N ALA A 6 0.67 1.20 -4.99
CA ALA A 6 0.34 -0.20 -4.76
C ALA A 6 -0.79 -0.68 -5.69
N ILE A 7 -1.86 0.10 -5.85
CA ILE A 7 -2.98 -0.31 -6.69
C ILE A 7 -2.67 -0.31 -8.19
N ARG A 8 -1.82 0.62 -8.64
CA ARG A 8 -1.35 0.62 -10.03
C ARG A 8 -0.44 -0.59 -10.28
N PHE A 9 0.44 -0.88 -9.33
CA PHE A 9 1.30 -2.04 -9.39
C PHE A 9 0.49 -3.35 -9.46
N THR A 10 -0.56 -3.51 -8.63
CA THR A 10 -1.39 -4.74 -8.66
C THR A 10 -2.12 -4.92 -9.98
N ILE A 11 -2.55 -3.83 -10.62
CA ILE A 11 -3.15 -3.86 -11.95
C ILE A 11 -2.11 -4.23 -13.00
N GLU A 12 -0.92 -3.60 -12.97
CA GLU A 12 0.19 -3.88 -13.89
C GLU A 12 0.68 -5.34 -13.79
N THR A 13 0.64 -5.94 -12.60
CA THR A 13 1.00 -7.35 -12.38
C THR A 13 -0.18 -8.31 -12.51
N ASN A 14 -1.36 -7.82 -12.90
CA ASN A 14 -2.57 -8.60 -13.15
C ASN A 14 -3.08 -9.42 -11.94
N PHE A 15 -2.85 -8.92 -10.72
CA PHE A 15 -3.44 -9.54 -9.52
C PHE A 15 -4.95 -9.27 -9.48
N SER A 16 -5.73 -10.35 -9.33
CA SER A 16 -7.19 -10.26 -9.35
C SER A 16 -7.82 -10.03 -7.97
N CYS A 17 -7.16 -10.52 -6.90
CA CYS A 17 -7.63 -10.45 -5.52
C CYS A 17 -6.48 -9.98 -4.64
N VAL A 18 -6.63 -8.82 -3.99
CA VAL A 18 -5.55 -8.21 -3.20
C VAL A 18 -6.05 -7.66 -1.87
N ILE A 19 -5.18 -7.70 -0.87
CA ILE A 19 -5.34 -6.97 0.39
C ILE A 19 -4.22 -5.93 0.44
N ILE A 20 -4.57 -4.65 0.53
CA ILE A 20 -3.64 -3.54 0.60
C ILE A 20 -3.61 -3.03 2.04
N GLU A 21 -2.45 -3.19 2.68
CA GLU A 21 -2.23 -2.74 4.05
C GLU A 21 -1.62 -1.34 4.13
N SER A 22 -2.09 -0.55 5.09
CA SER A 22 -1.56 0.79 5.35
C SER A 22 -1.41 1.08 6.84
N GLY A 23 -0.31 1.73 7.21
CA GLY A 23 -0.10 2.23 8.57
C GLY A 23 -0.89 3.51 8.90
N SER A 24 -1.71 4.02 7.99
CA SER A 24 -2.49 5.26 8.20
C SER A 24 -3.98 4.96 8.31
N VAL A 25 -4.51 4.98 9.53
CA VAL A 25 -5.95 4.82 9.81
C VAL A 25 -6.79 5.79 9.00
N SER A 26 -6.37 7.06 8.93
CA SER A 26 -7.12 8.11 8.24
C SER A 26 -7.26 7.83 6.75
N VAL A 27 -6.23 7.27 6.12
CA VAL A 27 -6.26 6.92 4.70
C VAL A 27 -7.16 5.70 4.46
N VAL A 28 -7.01 4.64 5.27
CA VAL A 28 -7.86 3.44 5.15
C VAL A 28 -9.33 3.80 5.33
N LYS A 29 -9.66 4.61 6.35
CA LYS A 29 -11.03 5.09 6.57
C LYS A 29 -11.54 5.92 5.40
N ALA A 30 -10.75 6.85 4.86
CA ALA A 30 -11.17 7.66 3.72
C ALA A 30 -11.44 6.83 2.46
N ILE A 31 -10.71 5.73 2.26
CA ILE A 31 -10.94 4.79 1.15
C ILE A 31 -12.21 3.97 1.38
N GLN A 32 -12.48 3.55 2.61
CA GLN A 32 -13.66 2.75 2.96
C GLN A 32 -14.94 3.58 3.06
N ASP A 33 -14.82 4.88 3.32
CA ASP A 33 -15.97 5.78 3.39
C ASP A 33 -16.55 6.02 1.99
N ASN A 34 -17.86 5.91 1.86
CA ASN A 34 -18.57 6.20 0.60
C ASN A 34 -18.90 7.68 0.46
N ALA A 35 -18.78 8.48 1.52
CA ALA A 35 -18.89 9.93 1.41
C ALA A 35 -17.67 10.49 0.65
N GLY A 36 -17.90 11.48 -0.23
CA GLY A 36 -16.83 12.18 -0.94
C GLY A 36 -15.77 12.69 0.05
N SER A 37 -14.51 12.38 -0.22
CA SER A 37 -13.43 12.70 0.71
C SER A 37 -13.09 14.19 0.63
N THR A 38 -13.41 14.94 1.68
CA THR A 38 -13.06 16.38 1.82
C THR A 38 -11.62 16.62 2.30
N CYS A 39 -10.77 15.59 2.29
CA CYS A 39 -9.38 15.70 2.70
C CYS A 39 -8.50 16.30 1.58
N ASP A 40 -7.36 16.88 1.97
CA ASP A 40 -6.39 17.51 1.05
C ASP A 40 -5.89 16.58 -0.07
N PHE A 41 -6.03 15.26 0.14
CA PHE A 41 -5.64 14.20 -0.79
C PHE A 41 -6.85 13.45 -1.39
N GLY A 42 -8.05 14.05 -1.38
CA GLY A 42 -9.29 13.42 -1.83
C GLY A 42 -9.24 12.90 -3.26
N HIS A 43 -8.62 13.65 -4.18
CA HIS A 43 -8.40 13.21 -5.56
C HIS A 43 -7.59 11.90 -5.67
N ILE A 44 -6.63 11.68 -4.76
CA ILE A 44 -5.85 10.43 -4.71
C ILE A 44 -6.74 9.29 -4.19
N ILE A 45 -7.59 9.56 -3.20
CA ILE A 45 -8.53 8.58 -2.65
C ILE A 45 -9.54 8.15 -3.71
N GLU A 46 -10.08 9.09 -4.47
CA GLU A 46 -10.99 8.82 -5.58
C GLU A 46 -10.32 8.00 -6.69
N ASP A 47 -9.08 8.33 -7.08
CA ASP A 47 -8.31 7.54 -8.05
C ASP A 47 -8.10 6.09 -7.55
N VAL A 48 -7.74 5.92 -6.27
CA VAL A 48 -7.60 4.59 -5.65
C VAL A 48 -8.92 3.83 -5.65
N LYS A 49 -10.04 4.47 -5.28
CA LYS A 49 -11.37 3.83 -5.32
C LYS A 49 -11.70 3.38 -6.74
N HIS A 50 -11.56 4.27 -7.72
CA HIS A 50 -11.86 3.96 -9.11
C HIS A 50 -10.99 2.81 -9.65
N LEU A 51 -9.69 2.84 -9.39
CA LEU A 51 -8.77 1.76 -9.80
C LEU A 51 -9.09 0.43 -9.10
N SER A 52 -9.57 0.47 -7.85
CA SER A 52 -9.94 -0.75 -7.11
C SER A 52 -11.09 -1.53 -7.74
N MET A 53 -12.00 -0.84 -8.42
CA MET A 53 -13.14 -1.44 -9.11
C MET A 53 -12.75 -2.28 -10.33
N ALA A 54 -11.52 -2.13 -10.83
CA ALA A 54 -11.00 -2.95 -11.93
C ALA A 54 -10.60 -4.37 -11.48
N MET A 55 -10.50 -4.63 -10.18
CA MET A 55 -10.10 -5.92 -9.61
C MET A 55 -11.31 -6.74 -9.17
N LYS A 56 -11.16 -8.07 -9.10
CA LYS A 56 -12.23 -8.96 -8.61
C LYS A 56 -12.46 -8.78 -7.11
N SER A 57 -11.38 -8.59 -6.36
CA SER A 57 -11.43 -8.25 -4.93
C SER A 57 -10.28 -7.32 -4.58
N CYS A 58 -10.57 -6.27 -3.82
CA CYS A 58 -9.57 -5.36 -3.29
C CYS A 58 -10.02 -4.88 -1.91
N GLU A 59 -9.29 -5.33 -0.89
CA GLU A 59 -9.55 -4.95 0.49
C GLU A 59 -8.47 -3.99 0.98
N PHE A 60 -8.86 -3.07 1.86
CA PHE A 60 -7.93 -2.12 2.46
C PHE A 60 -7.93 -2.31 3.97
N HIS A 61 -6.78 -2.64 4.54
CA HIS A 61 -6.62 -2.88 5.97
C HIS A 61 -5.65 -1.91 6.60
N HIS A 62 -5.94 -1.56 7.85
CA HIS A 62 -5.01 -0.80 8.67
C HIS A 62 -4.12 -1.75 9.47
N THR A 63 -2.82 -1.58 9.33
CA THR A 63 -1.81 -2.35 10.06
C THR A 63 -1.12 -1.45 11.08
N LYS A 64 -0.91 -1.97 12.29
CA LYS A 64 -0.20 -1.23 13.35
C LYS A 64 1.23 -0.94 12.92
N ARG A 65 1.82 0.13 13.45
CA ARG A 65 3.16 0.57 13.06
C ARG A 65 4.22 -0.51 13.29
N GLU A 66 4.05 -1.31 14.34
CA GLU A 66 4.94 -2.42 14.71
C GLU A 66 4.95 -3.55 13.67
N ALA A 67 3.80 -3.82 13.05
CA ALA A 67 3.63 -4.81 11.97
C ALA A 67 3.76 -4.18 10.57
N ASN A 68 4.14 -2.90 10.48
CA ASN A 68 4.34 -2.19 9.22
C ASN A 68 5.79 -1.70 9.07
N GLN A 69 6.71 -2.32 9.82
CA GLN A 69 8.12 -1.91 9.85
C GLN A 69 8.83 -2.20 8.54
N VAL A 70 8.45 -3.26 7.83
CA VAL A 70 8.97 -3.56 6.48
C VAL A 70 8.61 -2.43 5.52
N ALA A 71 7.33 -2.06 5.40
CA ALA A 71 6.92 -0.97 4.50
C ALA A 71 7.53 0.38 4.92
N HIS A 72 7.65 0.65 6.23
CA HIS A 72 8.31 1.85 6.72
C HIS A 72 9.80 1.90 6.32
N THR A 73 10.51 0.78 6.46
CA THR A 73 11.93 0.68 6.09
C THR A 73 12.12 0.85 4.59
N LEU A 74 11.24 0.24 3.78
CA LEU A 74 11.24 0.42 2.33
C LEU A 74 10.97 1.87 1.93
N ALA A 75 9.97 2.52 2.51
CA ALA A 75 9.66 3.91 2.22
C ALA A 75 10.81 4.86 2.55
N ARG A 76 11.52 4.63 3.67
CA ARG A 76 12.72 5.40 4.02
C ARG A 76 13.88 5.15 3.07
N LYS A 77 14.07 3.91 2.63
CA LYS A 77 15.12 3.54 1.67
C LYS A 77 14.83 4.09 0.28
N ALA A 78 13.57 4.13 -0.13
CA ALA A 78 13.14 4.65 -1.43
C ALA A 78 13.58 6.11 -1.69
N ILE A 79 13.79 6.91 -0.64
CA ILE A 79 14.31 8.30 -0.77
C ILE A 79 15.71 8.32 -1.43
N GLN A 80 16.47 7.23 -1.34
CA GLN A 80 17.82 7.10 -1.90
C GLN A 80 17.83 6.63 -3.36
N PHE A 81 16.66 6.29 -3.91
CA PHE A 81 16.54 5.75 -5.26
C PHE A 81 15.69 6.69 -6.12
N ASP A 82 16.12 6.91 -7.36
CA ASP A 82 15.37 7.70 -8.35
C ASP A 82 14.37 6.84 -9.15
N THR A 83 14.33 5.54 -8.84
CA THR A 83 13.49 4.55 -9.52
C THR A 83 12.53 3.87 -8.55
N LYS A 84 11.38 3.44 -9.07
CA LYS A 84 10.42 2.61 -8.34
C LYS A 84 10.89 1.17 -8.35
N LEU A 85 11.01 0.57 -7.18
CA LEU A 85 11.42 -0.82 -7.00
C LEU A 85 10.30 -1.61 -6.31
N ALA A 86 10.07 -2.82 -6.78
CA ALA A 86 9.12 -3.77 -6.22
C ALA A 86 9.79 -5.14 -6.12
N TRP A 87 9.43 -5.91 -5.10
CA TRP A 87 9.89 -7.28 -4.90
C TRP A 87 8.67 -8.18 -4.83
N ILE A 88 8.67 -9.25 -5.62
CA ILE A 88 7.65 -10.30 -5.63
C ILE A 88 8.38 -11.60 -5.34
N GLU A 89 7.90 -12.39 -4.38
CA GLU A 89 8.51 -13.66 -3.94
C GLU A 89 9.96 -13.56 -3.39
N GLU A 90 10.56 -12.37 -3.42
CA GLU A 90 11.90 -12.08 -2.92
C GLU A 90 11.88 -11.15 -1.71
N ILE A 91 12.89 -11.30 -0.84
CA ILE A 91 13.07 -10.42 0.32
C ILE A 91 14.19 -9.41 0.01
N PRO A 92 13.89 -8.10 -0.06
CA PRO A 92 14.92 -7.09 -0.25
C PRO A 92 15.94 -7.15 0.91
N PRO A 93 17.26 -7.06 0.63
CA PRO A 93 18.28 -7.10 1.68
C PRO A 93 18.07 -6.02 2.77
N CYS A 94 17.51 -4.87 2.38
CA CYS A 94 17.26 -3.74 3.27
C CYS A 94 16.18 -3.98 4.34
N VAL A 95 15.36 -5.02 4.21
CA VAL A 95 14.31 -5.38 5.19
C VAL A 95 14.49 -6.77 5.79
N SER A 96 15.55 -7.50 5.41
CA SER A 96 15.86 -8.85 5.88
C SER A 96 15.87 -9.01 7.41
N VAL A 97 16.24 -7.96 8.15
CA VAL A 97 16.26 -7.97 9.63
C VAL A 97 14.86 -7.74 10.21
N VAL A 98 14.05 -6.91 9.55
CA VAL A 98 12.75 -6.46 10.03
C VAL A 98 11.65 -7.48 9.72
N ILE A 99 11.78 -8.21 8.61
CA ILE A 99 10.80 -9.22 8.19
C ILE A 99 10.62 -10.37 9.19
N ARG A 100 11.62 -10.62 10.05
CA ARG A 100 11.53 -11.64 11.12
C ARG A 100 10.46 -11.31 12.16
N MET A 101 9.98 -10.07 12.23
CA MET A 101 8.90 -9.65 13.12
C MET A 101 7.52 -9.71 12.44
N ASP A 102 7.47 -9.81 11.10
CA ASP A 102 6.22 -9.94 10.32
C ASP A 102 5.80 -11.40 10.09
N ILE A 103 6.68 -12.37 10.36
CA ILE A 103 6.34 -13.80 10.36
C ILE A 103 5.74 -14.15 11.73
N VAL A 104 4.41 -14.14 11.82
CA VAL A 104 3.64 -14.68 12.95
C VAL A 104 2.85 -15.90 12.48
#